data_AF-A0A929YIB2-F1
#
_entry.id   AF-A0A929YIB2-F1
#
_cell.length_a   1.000
_cell.length_b   1.000
_cell.length_c   1.000
_cell.angle_alpha   90.00
_cell.angle_beta   90.00
_cell.angle_gamma   90.00
#
_symmetry.space_group_name_H-M   'P 1'
#
loop_
_entity.id
_entity.type
_entity.pdbx_description
1 polymer ?
#
loop_
_entity_poly.entity_id
_entity_poly.type
_entity_poly.pdbx_seq_one_letter_code
_entity_poly.pdbx_strand_id
1 'polypeptide(L)'
;MSFFDEFIVRPILNLLMAIYSIIPDFGVSIIIFTIIVRLLLWPLIKKQLHQAKAMRKMQPELVKIKKQYAKNPQMRNLAMMELYKKHNISAFGSIGVMIIQFPILIAMYRVVQIFVSSRTDLGKYVYDFMKNLPVANN
;
A
#
# COMPACT_ATOMS: atom_id res chain seq x y z
N MET A 1 19.19 -13.78 8.97
CA MET A 1 18.43 -12.51 8.91
C MET A 1 18.56 -12.01 7.48
N SER A 2 17.44 -11.84 6.78
CA SER A 2 17.42 -11.55 5.35
C SER A 2 17.83 -10.10 5.08
N PHE A 3 18.42 -9.79 3.91
CA PHE A 3 18.74 -8.41 3.48
C PHE A 3 17.49 -7.50 3.54
N PHE A 4 16.31 -8.09 3.31
CA PHE A 4 15.02 -7.44 3.43
C PHE A 4 14.68 -7.03 4.87
N ASP A 5 15.06 -7.84 5.86
CA ASP A 5 14.79 -7.57 7.27
C ASP A 5 15.61 -6.36 7.75
N GLU A 6 16.86 -6.27 7.28
CA GLU A 6 17.81 -5.22 7.68
C GLU A 6 17.44 -3.86 7.06
N PHE A 7 17.05 -3.84 5.78
CA PHE A 7 16.84 -2.58 5.04
C PHE A 7 15.39 -2.08 5.05
N ILE A 8 14.40 -2.96 5.24
CA ILE A 8 12.99 -2.58 5.15
C ILE A 8 12.28 -2.79 6.47
N VAL A 9 12.44 -3.95 7.11
CA VAL A 9 11.67 -4.28 8.32
C VAL A 9 12.16 -3.51 9.54
N ARG A 10 13.48 -3.47 9.80
CA ARG A 10 14.08 -2.77 10.95
C ARG A 10 13.76 -1.27 11.03
N PRO A 11 13.92 -0.47 9.95
CA PRO A 11 13.65 0.96 10.01
C PRO A 11 12.17 1.27 10.25
N ILE A 12 11.28 0.48 9.65
CA ILE A 12 9.83 0.65 9.78
C ILE A 12 9.37 0.35 11.21
N LEU A 13 9.88 -0.74 11.80
CA LEU A 13 9.58 -1.12 13.18
C LEU A 13 10.10 -0.10 14.19
N ASN A 14 11.32 0.40 14.00
CA ASN A 14 11.93 1.37 14.92
C ASN A 14 11.18 2.72 14.87
N LEU A 15 10.72 3.12 13.69
CA LEU A 15 9.92 4.33 13.49
C LEU A 15 8.54 4.23 14.15
N LEU A 16 7.87 3.07 14.01
CA LEU A 16 6.57 2.83 14.65
C LEU A 16 6.69 2.85 16.18
N MET A 17 7.74 2.23 16.73
CA MET A 17 8.02 2.23 18.17
C MET A 17 8.31 3.64 18.71
N ALA A 18 9.01 4.49 17.95
CA ALA A 18 9.28 5.88 18.32
C ALA A 18 8.02 6.75 18.35
N ILE A 19 7.10 6.56 17.40
CA ILE A 19 5.81 7.30 17.35
C ILE A 19 4.93 6.90 18.53
N TYR A 20 4.89 5.60 18.82
CA TYR A 20 4.12 5.05 19.92
C TYR A 20 4.63 5.51 21.31
N SER A 21 5.93 5.80 21.45
CA SER A 21 6.49 6.30 22.72
C SER A 21 6.04 7.72 23.06
N ILE A 22 5.53 8.49 22.09
CA ILE A 22 5.13 9.89 22.26
C ILE A 22 3.61 10.00 22.43
N ILE A 23 2.85 9.15 21.72
CA ILE A 23 1.39 9.15 21.75
C ILE A 23 0.91 7.71 22.06
N PRO A 24 0.53 7.41 23.31
CA PRO A 24 0.05 6.10 23.72
C PRO A 24 -1.43 5.95 23.32
N ASP A 25 -1.70 6.09 22.02
CA ASP A 25 -2.96 5.78 21.39
C ASP A 25 -2.63 5.01 20.11
N PHE A 26 -3.08 3.76 20.03
CA PHE A 26 -2.78 2.89 18.91
C PHE A 26 -3.44 3.34 17.60
N GLY A 27 -4.66 3.88 17.67
CA GLY A 27 -5.35 4.39 16.49
C GLY A 27 -4.64 5.61 15.92
N VAL A 28 -4.28 6.56 16.79
CA VAL A 28 -3.55 7.76 16.41
C VAL A 28 -2.12 7.44 15.97
N SER A 29 -1.43 6.52 16.66
CA SER A 29 -0.10 6.04 16.28
C SER A 29 -0.10 5.40 14.90
N ILE A 30 -1.09 4.56 14.59
CA ILE A 30 -1.24 3.97 13.27
C ILE A 30 -1.52 5.05 12.23
N ILE A 31 -2.41 6.01 12.50
CA ILE A 31 -2.71 7.12 11.57
C ILE A 31 -1.44 7.92 11.28
N ILE A 32 -0.70 8.32 12.31
CA ILE A 32 0.53 9.10 12.18
C ILE A 32 1.61 8.30 11.45
N PHE A 33 1.80 7.03 11.81
CA PHE A 33 2.70 6.13 11.09
C PHE A 33 2.31 6.02 9.62
N THR A 34 1.01 5.87 9.32
CA THR A 34 0.51 5.79 7.95
C THR A 34 0.77 7.09 7.18
N ILE A 35 0.62 8.26 7.83
CA ILE A 35 0.94 9.57 7.24
C ILE A 35 2.44 9.67 6.96
N ILE A 36 3.30 9.32 7.91
CA ILE A 36 4.75 9.37 7.77
C ILE A 36 5.21 8.42 6.67
N VAL A 37 4.75 7.17 6.68
CA VAL A 37 5.04 6.20 5.62
C VAL A 37 4.54 6.71 4.27
N ARG A 38 3.35 7.31 4.21
CA ARG A 38 2.81 7.87 2.96
C ARG A 38 3.63 9.07 2.45
N LEU A 39 4.19 9.88 3.35
CA LEU A 39 5.12 10.97 3.01
C LEU A 39 6.47 10.42 2.53
N LEU A 40 7.02 9.40 3.18
CA LEU A 40 8.27 8.74 2.76
C LEU A 40 8.10 8.00 1.42
N LEU A 41 6.94 7.40 1.17
CA LEU A 41 6.60 6.75 -0.09
C LEU A 41 6.15 7.75 -1.17
N TRP A 42 5.99 9.03 -0.87
CA TRP A 42 5.60 10.06 -1.83
C TRP A 42 6.43 10.08 -3.14
N PRO A 43 7.78 10.02 -3.12
CA PRO A 43 8.58 9.92 -4.35
C PRO A 43 8.25 8.67 -5.17
N LEU A 44 7.97 7.54 -4.51
CA LEU A 44 7.56 6.29 -5.16
C LEU A 44 6.15 6.41 -5.76
N ILE A 45 5.21 6.99 -5.03
CA ILE A 45 3.84 7.25 -5.48
C ILE A 45 3.85 8.19 -6.69
N LYS A 46 4.67 9.25 -6.67
CA LYS A 46 4.84 10.18 -7.79
C LYS A 46 5.32 9.48 -9.07
N LYS A 47 6.29 8.56 -8.95
CA LYS A 47 6.73 7.72 -10.08
C LYS A 47 5.61 6.84 -10.62
N GLN A 48 4.82 6.22 -9.74
CA GLN A 48 3.67 5.39 -10.12
C GLN A 48 2.58 6.21 -10.82
N LEU A 49 2.28 7.42 -10.35
CA LEU A 49 1.32 8.33 -10.98
C LEU A 49 1.77 8.79 -12.38
N HIS A 50 3.06 9.06 -12.56
CA HIS A 50 3.61 9.40 -13.88
C HIS A 50 3.43 8.25 -14.88
N GLN A 51 3.75 7.02 -14.46
CA GLN A 51 3.55 5.80 -15.26
C GLN A 51 2.06 5.59 -15.61
N ALA A 52 1.15 5.81 -14.66
CA ALA A 52 -0.29 5.73 -14.89
C ALA A 52 -0.80 6.78 -15.90
N LYS A 53 -0.25 8.00 -15.89
CA LYS A 53 -0.57 9.03 -16.88
C LYS A 53 -0.06 8.64 -18.27
N ALA A 54 1.14 8.06 -18.35
CA ALA A 54 1.73 7.59 -19.60
C ALA A 54 0.92 6.39 -20.19
N MET A 55 0.47 5.47 -19.33
CA MET A 55 -0.47 4.39 -19.69
C MET A 55 -1.76 4.92 -20.30
N ARG A 56 -2.35 5.97 -19.71
CA ARG A 56 -3.58 6.62 -20.23
C ARG A 56 -3.37 7.19 -21.64
N LYS A 57 -2.21 7.81 -21.90
CA LYS A 57 -1.88 8.34 -23.23
C LYS A 57 -1.74 7.25 -24.29
N MET A 58 -1.30 6.04 -23.92
CA MET A 58 -1.17 4.90 -24.85
C MET A 58 -2.47 4.15 -25.14
N GLN A 59 -3.53 4.35 -24.35
CA GLN A 59 -4.83 3.68 -24.57
C GLN A 59 -5.35 3.75 -26.02
N PRO A 60 -5.34 4.90 -26.72
CA PRO A 60 -5.78 4.95 -28.11
C PRO A 60 -4.93 4.07 -29.05
N GLU A 61 -3.62 4.00 -28.86
CA GLU A 61 -2.73 3.14 -29.65
C GLU A 61 -2.98 1.64 -29.36
N LEU A 62 -3.22 1.29 -28.09
CA LEU A 62 -3.62 -0.05 -27.69
C LEU A 62 -4.96 -0.48 -28.34
N VAL A 63 -5.91 0.45 -28.47
CA VAL A 63 -7.18 0.20 -29.18
C VAL A 63 -6.95 -0.01 -30.68
N LYS A 64 -6.05 0.75 -31.31
CA LYS A 64 -5.68 0.56 -32.72
C LYS A 64 -5.06 -0.82 -32.96
N ILE A 65 -4.12 -1.25 -32.12
CA ILE A 65 -3.49 -2.58 -32.19
C ILE A 65 -4.55 -3.68 -32.01
N LYS A 66 -5.46 -3.53 -31.05
CA LYS A 66 -6.57 -4.48 -30.84
C LYS A 66 -7.47 -4.61 -32.07
N LYS A 67 -7.74 -3.51 -32.78
CA LYS A 67 -8.54 -3.51 -34.02
C LYS A 67 -7.78 -4.13 -35.20
N GLN A 68 -6.51 -3.77 -35.40
CA GLN A 68 -5.68 -4.28 -36.50
C GLN A 68 -5.42 -5.78 -36.38
N TYR A 69 -5.18 -6.29 -35.17
CA TYR A 69 -4.85 -7.70 -34.91
C TYR A 69 -5.99 -8.47 -34.26
N ALA A 70 -7.24 -8.10 -34.52
CA ALA A 70 -8.42 -8.75 -33.92
C ALA A 70 -8.49 -10.26 -34.22
N LYS A 71 -8.06 -10.67 -35.42
CA LYS A 71 -8.05 -12.07 -35.87
C LYS A 71 -6.78 -12.85 -35.49
N ASN A 72 -5.75 -12.19 -34.95
CA ASN A 72 -4.48 -12.84 -34.63
C ASN A 72 -3.98 -12.45 -33.22
N PRO A 73 -4.33 -13.23 -32.17
CA PRO A 73 -4.00 -12.91 -30.79
C PRO A 73 -2.49 -12.95 -30.50
N GLN A 74 -1.72 -13.75 -31.23
CA GLN A 74 -0.26 -13.84 -31.06
C GLN A 74 0.41 -12.54 -31.52
N MET A 75 0.09 -12.08 -32.73
CA MET A 75 0.60 -10.81 -33.26
C MET A 75 0.14 -9.61 -32.43
N ARG A 76 -1.09 -9.66 -31.91
CA ARG A 76 -1.61 -8.63 -30.99
C ARG A 76 -0.75 -8.50 -29.73
N ASN A 77 -0.39 -9.62 -29.09
CA ASN A 77 0.41 -9.60 -27.86
C ASN A 77 1.83 -9.07 -28.12
N LEU A 78 2.44 -9.45 -29.24
CA LEU A 78 3.77 -8.96 -29.64
C LEU A 78 3.76 -7.44 -29.89
N ALA A 79 2.80 -6.95 -30.67
CA ALA A 79 2.64 -5.52 -30.95
C ALA A 79 2.34 -4.70 -29.69
N MET A 80 1.53 -5.23 -28.77
CA MET A 80 1.30 -4.59 -27.47
C MET A 80 2.59 -4.53 -26.64
N MET A 81 3.39 -5.59 -26.62
CA MET A 81 4.66 -5.62 -25.89
C MET A 81 5.69 -4.66 -26.49
N GLU A 82 5.74 -4.54 -27.81
CA GLU A 82 6.61 -3.58 -28.51
C GLU A 82 6.19 -2.14 -28.21
N LEU A 83 4.89 -1.87 -28.16
CA LEU A 83 4.36 -0.56 -27.77
C LEU A 83 4.75 -0.19 -26.32
N TYR A 84 4.64 -1.14 -25.38
CA TYR A 84 5.07 -0.93 -23.98
C TYR A 84 6.56 -0.59 -23.90
N LYS A 85 7.41 -1.28 -24.67
CA LYS A 85 8.85 -1.00 -24.74
C LYS A 85 9.14 0.37 -25.35
N LYS A 86 8.46 0.72 -26.46
CA LYS A 86 8.66 2.00 -27.15
C LYS A 86 8.39 3.21 -26.26
N HIS A 87 7.38 3.11 -25.40
CA HIS A 87 7.02 4.18 -24.47
C HIS A 87 7.68 4.05 -23.08
N ASN A 88 8.55 3.06 -22.85
CA ASN A 88 9.22 2.80 -21.57
C ASN A 88 8.26 2.68 -20.37
N ILE A 89 7.11 2.05 -20.59
CA ILE A 89 6.05 1.91 -19.60
C ILE A 89 5.95 0.46 -19.15
N SER A 90 5.94 0.26 -17.82
CA SER A 90 5.76 -1.06 -17.22
C SER A 90 4.29 -1.32 -16.89
N ALA A 91 3.71 -2.37 -17.47
CA ALA A 91 2.36 -2.84 -17.16
C ALA A 91 2.19 -3.28 -15.69
N PHE A 92 3.29 -3.60 -14.99
CA PHE A 92 3.28 -4.00 -13.59
C PHE A 92 3.31 -2.82 -12.61
N GLY A 93 3.60 -1.61 -13.10
CA GLY A 93 3.65 -0.40 -12.26
C GLY A 93 2.31 -0.06 -11.61
N SER A 94 1.19 -0.47 -12.21
CA SER A 94 -0.16 -0.26 -11.66
C SER A 94 -0.55 -1.23 -10.56
N ILE A 95 0.03 -2.45 -10.55
CA ILE A 95 -0.25 -3.47 -9.53
C ILE A 95 0.43 -3.12 -8.19
N GLY A 96 1.57 -2.42 -8.23
CA GLY A 96 2.33 -2.04 -7.03
C GLY A 96 1.54 -1.21 -6.01
N VAL A 97 0.76 -0.22 -6.46
CA VAL A 97 -0.10 0.59 -5.57
C VAL A 97 -1.17 -0.28 -4.90
N MET A 98 -1.76 -1.20 -5.67
CA MET A 98 -2.85 -2.04 -5.21
C MET A 98 -2.39 -3.01 -4.12
N ILE A 99 -1.18 -3.58 -4.27
CA ILE A 99 -0.56 -4.46 -3.27
C ILE A 99 -0.35 -3.75 -1.93
N ILE A 100 0.05 -2.47 -1.94
CA ILE A 100 0.25 -1.69 -0.71
C ILE A 100 -1.09 -1.34 -0.05
N GLN A 101 -2.15 -1.17 -0.84
CA GLN A 101 -3.47 -0.78 -0.35
C GLN A 101 -4.20 -1.92 0.38
N PHE A 102 -4.04 -3.17 -0.04
CA PHE A 102 -4.72 -4.32 0.57
C PHE A 102 -4.38 -4.54 2.06
N PRO A 103 -3.10 -4.53 2.50
CA PRO A 103 -2.73 -4.65 3.90
C PRO A 103 -3.35 -3.57 4.79
N ILE A 104 -3.41 -2.33 4.29
CA ILE A 104 -4.00 -1.20 5.03
C ILE A 104 -5.49 -1.44 5.27
N LEU A 105 -6.19 -1.99 4.28
CA LEU A 105 -7.62 -2.29 4.41
C LEU A 105 -7.89 -3.42 5.41
N ILE A 106 -7.08 -4.48 5.41
CA ILE A 106 -7.20 -5.59 6.39
C ILE A 106 -6.92 -5.09 7.81
N ALA A 107 -5.92 -4.21 7.97
CA ALA A 107 -5.61 -3.59 9.26
C ALA A 107 -6.79 -2.76 9.78
N MET A 108 -7.37 -1.89 8.94
CA MET A 108 -8.54 -1.09 9.30
C MET A 108 -9.74 -1.95 9.66
N TYR A 109 -9.98 -3.02 8.90
CA TYR A 109 -11.05 -3.97 9.18
C TYR A 109 -10.90 -4.63 10.56
N ARG A 110 -9.70 -5.10 10.91
CA ARG A 110 -9.45 -5.69 12.24
C ARG A 110 -9.62 -4.70 13.37
N VAL A 111 -9.22 -3.45 13.19
CA VAL A 111 -9.41 -2.39 14.20
C VAL A 111 -10.89 -2.14 14.45
N VAL A 112 -11.69 -2.01 13.39
CA VAL A 112 -13.14 -1.81 13.52
C VAL A 112 -13.80 -3.03 14.15
N GLN A 113 -13.38 -4.24 13.79
CA GLN A 113 -13.92 -5.48 14.36
C GLN A 113 -13.65 -5.58 15.87
N ILE A 114 -12.42 -5.27 16.31
CA ILE A 114 -12.04 -5.26 17.72
C ILE A 114 -12.84 -4.18 18.48
N PHE A 115 -13.00 -3.00 17.90
CA PHE A 115 -13.74 -1.89 18.50
C PHE A 115 -15.25 -2.17 18.63
N VAL A 116 -15.85 -2.86 17.65
CA VAL A 116 -17.29 -3.13 17.62
C VAL A 116 -17.66 -4.37 18.43
N SER A 117 -16.89 -5.45 18.35
CA SER A 117 -17.22 -6.73 18.99
C SER A 117 -16.78 -6.82 20.45
N SER A 118 -15.81 -6.02 20.87
CA SER A 118 -15.13 -6.24 22.15
C SER A 118 -14.69 -4.93 22.79
N ARG A 119 -15.63 -3.98 23.03
CA ARG A 119 -15.32 -2.73 23.76
C ARG A 119 -14.68 -2.97 25.13
N THR A 120 -15.01 -4.08 25.78
CA THR A 120 -14.55 -4.47 27.12
C THR A 120 -13.29 -5.36 27.13
N ASP A 121 -12.90 -6.01 26.03
CA ASP A 121 -11.66 -6.82 25.92
C ASP A 121 -10.52 -6.09 25.18
N LEU A 122 -10.67 -4.78 24.92
CA LEU A 122 -9.62 -3.94 24.31
C LEU A 122 -8.29 -4.10 25.04
N GLY A 123 -8.30 -4.24 26.37
CA GLY A 123 -7.11 -4.44 27.19
C GLY A 123 -6.29 -5.72 26.90
N LYS A 124 -6.83 -6.73 26.21
CA LYS A 124 -6.10 -7.96 25.83
C LYS A 124 -5.24 -7.82 24.58
N TYR A 125 -5.59 -6.89 23.70
CA TYR A 125 -4.90 -6.67 22.42
C TYR A 125 -3.94 -5.47 22.47
N VAL A 126 -3.82 -4.84 23.64
CA VAL A 126 -3.05 -3.62 23.86
C VAL A 126 -1.97 -3.88 24.91
N TYR A 127 -0.77 -3.32 24.73
CA TYR A 127 0.38 -3.49 25.65
C TYR A 127 0.05 -3.12 27.10
N ASP A 128 0.74 -3.74 28.06
CA ASP A 128 0.47 -3.61 29.50
C ASP A 128 0.46 -2.16 30.02
N PHE A 129 1.24 -1.25 29.43
CA PHE A 129 1.24 0.16 29.82
C PHE A 129 -0.06 0.91 29.47
N MET A 130 -0.81 0.42 28.47
CA MET A 130 -2.10 0.99 28.03
C MET A 130 -3.30 0.44 28.81
N LYS A 131 -3.12 -0.63 29.60
CA LYS A 131 -4.15 -1.12 30.52
C LYS A 131 -4.48 -0.11 31.62
N ASN A 132 -3.62 0.89 31.84
CA ASN A 132 -3.78 1.93 32.85
C ASN A 132 -4.59 3.15 32.36
N LEU A 133 -5.06 3.17 31.12
CA LEU A 133 -5.92 4.23 30.60
C LEU A 133 -7.40 3.92 30.89
N PRO A 134 -8.24 4.92 31.23
CA PRO A 134 -9.65 4.73 31.62
C PRO A 134 -10.56 4.11 30.55
N VAL A 135 -10.05 3.93 29.33
CA VAL A 135 -10.72 3.28 28.19
C VAL A 135 -10.58 1.75 28.24
N ALA A 136 -9.60 1.23 29.00
CA ALA A 136 -9.35 -0.20 29.17
C ALA A 136 -10.03 -0.80 30.43
N ASN A 137 -10.68 0.03 31.25
CA ASN A 137 -11.22 -0.34 32.56
C ASN A 137 -12.75 -0.12 32.67
N ASN A 138 -13.47 -0.14 31.54
CA ASN A 138 -14.95 -0.14 31.47
C ASN A 138 -15.45 -1.16 30.45
#